data_AF-A0A0D0CBJ0-F1
#
_entry.id   AF-A0A0D0CBJ0-F1
#
_cell.length_a   1.000
_cell.length_b   1.000
_cell.length_c   1.000
_cell.angle_alpha   90.00
_cell.angle_beta   90.00
_cell.angle_gamma   90.00
#
_symmetry.space_group_name_H-M   'P 1'
#
loop_
_entity.id
_entity.type
_entity.pdbx_description
1 polymer ?
#
loop_
_entity_poly.entity_id
_entity_poly.type
_entity_poly.pdbx_seq_one_letter_code
_entity_poly.pdbx_strand_id
1 'polypeptide(L)'
;MKTTLDRWENHSSRYPLTPVQKAKLEQYKTQYAQVHTQLEAAYNRRVENGTSSLNTILAAVEKMDAKGVELQKLSTELSQKLAEAEALKAQRLNHVDSNVSIPSKRRRLSSGYEDASSTSPLLAQTKEINELHVTLKSIAERVSTVENNITAQETEVREVMLAYTHDRAQAKDAGELAANPLEARVNDIHEETNRIGEELSEVSEWVAEAINENAKDEDEFHSLLQKKDEQEEVIRSLLVRVEEHGNTRTKDKDEIKALSATLKAYCDKPVSPPSSPFDPKAVIDDMKDQITQLVHNAVKPHIEGARSALAEDLQKYDSELYSMLWSKLSLTNKVIAAVSEATKQPPAT
;
A
#
# COMPACT_ATOMS: atom_id res chain seq x y z
N MET A 1 -14.05 -5.34 9.95
CA MET A 1 -13.60 -4.50 8.82
C MET A 1 -14.85 -3.92 8.18
N LYS A 2 -15.14 -2.63 8.40
CA LYS A 2 -16.20 -1.94 7.63
C LYS A 2 -15.66 -1.78 6.22
N THR A 3 -16.36 -2.34 5.24
CA THR A 3 -15.94 -2.34 3.84
C THR A 3 -15.93 -0.90 3.31
N THR A 4 -15.16 -0.64 2.27
CA THR A 4 -15.14 0.65 1.56
C THR A 4 -16.54 1.08 1.10
N LEU A 5 -17.44 0.11 0.88
CA LEU A 5 -18.87 0.31 0.63
C LEU A 5 -19.62 1.00 1.78
N ASP A 6 -19.38 0.62 3.03
CA ASP A 6 -20.05 1.21 4.21
C ASP A 6 -19.66 2.68 4.41
N ARG A 7 -18.45 3.07 3.99
CA ARG A 7 -18.02 4.47 4.01
C ARG A 7 -18.72 5.28 2.93
N TRP A 8 -18.92 4.70 1.74
CA TRP A 8 -19.61 5.35 0.63
C TRP A 8 -21.09 5.61 0.93
N GLU A 9 -21.80 4.69 1.58
CA GLU A 9 -23.20 4.89 1.96
C GLU A 9 -23.39 6.03 2.96
N ASN A 10 -22.43 6.25 3.88
CA ASN A 10 -22.46 7.40 4.78
C ASN A 10 -22.24 8.74 4.06
N HIS A 11 -21.42 8.77 3.00
CA HIS A 11 -21.18 9.98 2.19
C HIS A 11 -22.33 10.31 1.23
N SER A 12 -23.12 9.32 0.81
CA SER A 12 -24.28 9.52 -0.08
C SER A 12 -25.41 10.37 0.54
N SER A 13 -25.35 10.65 1.85
CA SER A 13 -26.29 11.56 2.53
C SER A 13 -26.05 13.04 2.17
N ARG A 14 -24.85 13.41 1.72
CA ARG A 14 -24.48 14.80 1.37
C ARG A 14 -24.73 15.16 -0.10
N TYR A 15 -24.85 14.17 -0.98
CA TYR A 15 -25.12 14.36 -2.41
C TYR A 15 -26.18 13.35 -2.87
N PRO A 16 -27.45 13.78 -3.07
CA PRO A 16 -28.48 12.86 -3.50
C PRO A 16 -28.20 12.39 -4.94
N LEU A 17 -27.76 11.14 -5.07
CA LEU A 17 -27.60 10.46 -6.35
C LEU A 17 -28.92 10.50 -7.13
N THR A 18 -28.83 10.82 -8.43
CA THR A 18 -29.97 10.75 -9.34
C THR A 18 -30.49 9.30 -9.43
N PRO A 19 -31.78 9.07 -9.72
CA PRO A 19 -32.34 7.71 -9.79
C PRO A 19 -31.60 6.81 -10.79
N VAL A 20 -31.07 7.39 -11.87
CA VAL A 20 -30.25 6.69 -12.87
C VAL A 20 -28.92 6.22 -12.28
N GLN A 21 -28.24 7.08 -11.52
CA GLN A 21 -26.98 6.73 -10.85
C GLN A 21 -27.20 5.67 -9.76
N LYS A 22 -28.32 5.72 -9.03
CA LYS A 22 -28.68 4.68 -8.05
C LYS A 22 -28.89 3.32 -8.72
N ALA A 23 -29.61 3.28 -9.84
CA ALA A 23 -29.81 2.04 -10.59
C ALA A 23 -28.49 1.45 -11.10
N LYS A 24 -27.59 2.30 -11.60
CA LYS A 24 -26.27 1.89 -12.07
C LYS A 24 -25.38 1.38 -10.94
N LEU A 25 -25.44 2.02 -9.76
CA LEU A 25 -24.72 1.58 -8.57
C LEU A 25 -25.22 0.23 -8.05
N GLU A 26 -26.53 0.01 -8.03
CA GLU A 26 -27.10 -1.31 -7.69
C GLU A 26 -26.73 -2.40 -8.72
N GLN A 27 -26.64 -2.04 -10.01
CA GLN A 27 -26.13 -2.93 -11.04
C GLN A 27 -24.66 -3.32 -10.79
N TYR A 28 -23.80 -2.37 -10.42
CA TYR A 28 -22.41 -2.68 -10.09
C TYR A 28 -22.27 -3.50 -8.79
N LYS A 29 -23.10 -3.23 -7.77
CA LYS A 29 -23.15 -4.05 -6.55
C LYS A 29 -23.48 -5.51 -6.86
N THR A 30 -24.48 -5.74 -7.71
CA THR A 30 -24.90 -7.10 -8.09
C THR A 30 -23.82 -7.81 -8.92
N GLN A 31 -23.17 -7.12 -9.86
CA GLN A 31 -22.05 -7.66 -10.63
C GLN A 31 -20.86 -8.03 -9.73
N TYR A 32 -20.48 -7.15 -8.80
CA TYR A 32 -19.39 -7.43 -7.85
C TYR A 32 -19.69 -8.67 -7.00
N ALA A 33 -20.91 -8.79 -6.46
CA ALA A 33 -21.31 -9.95 -5.67
C ALA A 33 -21.24 -11.25 -6.47
N GLN A 34 -21.65 -11.23 -7.75
CA GLN A 34 -21.55 -12.40 -8.63
C GLN A 34 -20.09 -12.81 -8.88
N VAL A 35 -19.21 -11.86 -9.22
CA VAL A 35 -17.79 -12.12 -9.46
C VAL A 35 -17.12 -12.65 -8.20
N HIS A 36 -17.42 -12.08 -7.04
CA HIS A 36 -16.87 -12.53 -5.77
C HIS A 36 -17.27 -13.98 -5.46
N THR A 37 -18.55 -14.33 -5.67
CA THR A 37 -19.06 -15.70 -5.48
C THR A 37 -18.39 -16.68 -6.44
N GLN A 38 -18.17 -16.29 -7.69
CA GLN A 38 -17.46 -17.12 -8.67
C GLN A 38 -16.00 -17.33 -8.28
N LEU A 39 -15.33 -16.30 -7.77
CA LEU A 39 -13.95 -16.37 -7.34
C LEU A 39 -13.78 -17.26 -6.09
N GLU A 40 -14.69 -17.16 -5.12
CA GLU A 40 -14.74 -18.08 -3.97
C GLU A 40 -14.98 -19.53 -4.42
N ALA A 41 -15.91 -19.75 -5.36
CA ALA A 41 -16.17 -21.08 -5.89
C ALA A 41 -14.95 -21.66 -6.64
N ALA A 42 -14.24 -20.84 -7.41
CA ALA A 42 -13.01 -21.23 -8.09
C ALA A 42 -11.87 -21.52 -7.10
N TYR A 43 -11.73 -20.70 -6.07
CA TYR A 43 -10.78 -20.93 -4.99
C TYR A 43 -11.05 -22.25 -4.26
N ASN A 44 -12.30 -22.52 -3.89
CA ASN A 44 -12.69 -23.77 -3.23
C ASN A 44 -12.42 -24.99 -4.12
N ARG A 45 -12.75 -24.92 -5.42
CA ARG A 45 -12.40 -25.98 -6.39
C ARG A 45 -10.90 -26.21 -6.50
N ARG A 46 -10.08 -25.17 -6.39
CA ARG A 46 -8.62 -25.27 -6.42
C ARG A 46 -8.06 -25.89 -5.14
N VAL A 47 -8.64 -25.56 -3.99
CA VAL A 47 -8.29 -26.17 -2.70
C VAL A 47 -8.66 -27.67 -2.68
N GLU A 48 -9.84 -28.02 -3.17
CA GLU A 48 -10.31 -29.41 -3.25
C GLU A 48 -9.49 -30.27 -4.23
N ASN A 49 -9.13 -29.75 -5.40
CA ASN A 49 -8.37 -30.49 -6.42
C ASN A 49 -6.85 -30.40 -6.28
N GLY A 50 -6.33 -29.32 -5.69
CA GLY A 50 -4.87 -29.10 -5.54
C GLY A 50 -4.25 -29.85 -4.37
N THR A 51 -5.05 -30.26 -3.38
CA THR A 51 -4.57 -31.02 -2.21
C THR A 51 -4.44 -32.52 -2.47
N SER A 52 -5.07 -33.07 -3.51
CA SER A 52 -5.16 -34.52 -3.71
C SER A 52 -3.95 -35.14 -4.44
N SER A 53 -3.26 -34.41 -5.32
CA SER A 53 -2.07 -34.92 -6.04
C SER A 53 -0.74 -34.63 -5.34
N LEU A 54 -0.65 -33.55 -4.57
CA LEU A 54 0.55 -33.22 -3.81
C LEU A 54 0.66 -34.02 -2.51
N ASN A 55 -0.45 -34.36 -1.86
CA ASN A 55 -0.43 -35.16 -0.63
C ASN A 55 0.09 -36.59 -0.85
N THR A 56 -0.16 -37.20 -2.00
CA THR A 56 0.37 -38.54 -2.33
C THR A 56 1.88 -38.52 -2.57
N ILE A 57 2.40 -37.47 -3.21
CA ILE A 57 3.83 -37.28 -3.43
C ILE A 57 4.52 -36.90 -2.11
N LEU A 58 3.94 -36.00 -1.31
CA LEU A 58 4.46 -35.67 0.03
C LEU A 58 4.49 -36.89 0.94
N ALA A 59 3.43 -37.71 0.97
CA ALA A 59 3.40 -38.92 1.78
C ALA A 59 4.42 -39.98 1.33
N ALA A 60 4.76 -40.03 0.03
CA ALA A 60 5.82 -40.89 -0.48
C ALA A 60 7.22 -40.37 -0.07
N VAL A 61 7.42 -39.05 -0.13
CA VAL A 61 8.67 -38.39 0.28
C VAL A 61 8.89 -38.49 1.80
N GLU A 62 7.86 -38.26 2.61
CA GLU A 62 7.92 -38.42 4.08
C GLU A 62 8.25 -39.87 4.49
N LYS A 63 7.75 -40.86 3.74
CA LYS A 63 8.12 -42.28 3.96
C LYS A 63 9.57 -42.57 3.56
N MET A 64 10.12 -41.89 2.56
CA MET A 64 11.53 -42.02 2.19
C MET A 64 12.44 -41.37 3.23
N ASP A 65 12.09 -40.19 3.73
CA ASP A 65 12.85 -39.49 4.77
C ASP A 65 12.89 -40.29 6.07
N ALA A 66 11.76 -40.86 6.50
CA ALA A 66 11.71 -41.72 7.69
C ALA A 66 12.66 -42.94 7.57
N LYS A 67 12.75 -43.56 6.39
CA LYS A 67 13.65 -44.69 6.14
C LYS A 67 15.11 -44.27 5.98
N GLY A 68 15.37 -43.08 5.44
CA GLY A 68 16.71 -42.48 5.40
C GLY A 68 17.28 -42.31 6.81
N VAL A 69 16.44 -41.86 7.75
CA VAL A 69 16.80 -41.77 9.18
C VAL A 69 17.08 -43.15 9.78
N GLU A 70 16.31 -44.19 9.44
CA GLU A 70 16.57 -45.56 9.89
C GLU A 70 17.90 -46.12 9.35
N LEU A 71 18.21 -45.90 8.07
CA LEU A 71 19.48 -46.31 7.47
C LEU A 71 20.67 -45.57 8.08
N GLN A 72 20.52 -44.28 8.36
CA GLN A 72 21.55 -43.50 9.02
C GLN A 72 21.81 -44.02 10.45
N LYS A 73 20.74 -44.40 11.18
CA LYS A 73 20.85 -45.03 12.50
C LYS A 73 21.55 -46.41 12.45
N LEU A 74 21.24 -47.23 11.46
CA LEU A 74 21.90 -48.53 11.29
C LEU A 74 23.38 -48.37 10.89
N SER A 75 23.70 -47.36 10.09
CA SER A 75 25.07 -47.03 9.70
C SER A 75 25.90 -46.54 10.90
N THR A 76 25.34 -45.71 11.77
CA THR A 76 26.02 -45.28 13.01
C THR A 76 26.20 -46.45 13.99
N GLU A 77 25.22 -47.35 14.08
CA GLU A 77 25.34 -48.56 14.90
C GLU A 77 26.43 -49.52 14.36
N LEU A 78 26.50 -49.73 13.04
CA LEU A 78 27.54 -50.54 12.40
C LEU A 78 28.94 -49.96 12.58
N SER A 79 29.10 -48.65 12.40
CA SER A 79 30.40 -47.98 12.61
C SER A 79 30.84 -48.01 14.07
N GLN A 80 29.91 -47.88 15.02
CA GLN A 80 30.20 -48.07 16.44
C GLN A 80 30.65 -49.51 16.74
N LYS A 81 29.97 -50.52 16.18
CA LYS A 81 30.33 -51.93 16.37
C LYS A 81 31.66 -52.29 15.72
N LEU A 82 31.98 -51.69 14.58
CA LEU A 82 33.32 -51.81 13.97
C LEU A 82 34.40 -51.20 14.85
N ALA A 83 34.18 -50.02 15.42
CA ALA A 83 35.13 -49.40 16.35
C ALA A 83 35.33 -50.26 17.62
N GLU A 84 34.25 -50.85 18.17
CA GLU A 84 34.34 -51.79 19.30
C GLU A 84 35.14 -53.05 18.92
N ALA A 85 34.92 -53.61 17.73
CA ALA A 85 35.67 -54.78 17.24
C ALA A 85 37.16 -54.46 17.01
N GLU A 86 37.47 -53.27 16.49
CA GLU A 86 38.85 -52.79 16.34
C GLU A 86 39.53 -52.55 17.69
N ALA A 87 38.82 -52.00 18.67
CA ALA A 87 39.34 -51.83 20.03
C ALA A 87 39.62 -53.17 20.72
N LEU A 88 38.76 -54.17 20.54
CA LEU A 88 38.99 -55.54 21.03
C LEU A 88 40.18 -56.20 20.32
N LYS A 89 40.36 -55.96 19.02
CA LYS A 89 41.53 -56.43 18.26
C LYS A 89 42.83 -55.76 18.74
N ALA A 90 42.79 -54.46 19.07
CA ALA A 90 43.92 -53.73 19.64
C ALA A 90 44.29 -54.22 21.05
N GLN A 91 43.30 -54.51 21.90
CA GLN A 91 43.55 -55.20 23.18
C GLN A 91 44.21 -56.58 22.99
N ARG A 92 43.83 -57.30 21.93
CA ARG A 92 44.43 -58.60 21.59
C ARG A 92 45.90 -58.48 21.22
N LEU A 93 46.30 -57.46 20.47
CA LEU A 93 47.72 -57.23 20.13
C LEU A 93 48.55 -56.90 21.37
N ASN A 94 48.01 -56.08 22.28
CA ASN A 94 48.70 -55.73 23.53
C ASN A 94 48.85 -56.91 24.51
N HIS A 95 48.00 -57.94 24.41
CA HIS A 95 48.06 -59.11 25.29
C HIS A 95 48.95 -60.26 24.76
N VAL A 96 49.36 -60.23 23.49
CA VAL A 96 50.24 -61.25 22.87
C VAL A 96 51.72 -60.95 23.12
N ASP A 97 52.11 -59.70 23.38
CA ASP A 97 53.51 -59.32 23.64
C ASP A 97 53.98 -59.53 25.09
N SER A 98 53.16 -60.09 25.97
CA SER A 98 53.50 -60.31 27.39
C SER A 98 53.65 -61.78 27.82
N ASN A 99 53.71 -62.75 26.90
CA ASN A 99 54.02 -64.13 27.29
C ASN A 99 54.71 -64.96 26.20
N VAL A 100 56.03 -64.73 26.04
CA VAL A 100 56.94 -65.76 25.50
C VAL A 100 58.14 -65.86 26.43
N SER A 101 58.08 -66.82 27.37
CA SER A 101 59.27 -67.43 27.96
C SER A 101 58.99 -68.91 28.21
N ILE A 102 59.50 -69.74 27.29
CA ILE A 102 59.53 -71.21 27.38
C ILE A 102 60.62 -71.58 28.40
N PRO A 103 60.45 -72.63 29.24
CA PRO A 103 61.24 -73.84 28.95
C PRO A 103 60.58 -75.20 29.27
N SER A 104 60.73 -76.11 28.31
CA SER A 104 61.33 -77.46 28.43
C SER A 104 60.72 -78.58 29.31
N LYS A 105 60.54 -79.73 28.62
CA LYS A 105 60.75 -81.14 29.03
C LYS A 105 59.65 -81.92 29.80
N ARG A 106 59.20 -82.99 29.11
CA ARG A 106 58.90 -84.38 29.55
C ARG A 106 58.24 -84.58 30.93
N ARG A 107 57.08 -85.29 30.97
CA ARG A 107 56.87 -86.61 31.63
C ARG A 107 55.38 -87.04 31.67
N ARG A 108 55.12 -88.24 31.11
CA ARG A 108 54.14 -89.31 31.43
C ARG A 108 52.78 -89.03 32.13
N LEU A 109 51.72 -89.61 31.52
CA LEU A 109 50.62 -90.48 32.02
C LEU A 109 49.89 -90.19 33.37
N SER A 110 48.59 -90.54 33.34
CA SER A 110 47.60 -90.72 34.45
C SER A 110 46.86 -89.42 34.83
N SER A 111 45.52 -89.33 34.84
CA SER A 111 44.47 -90.05 35.61
C SER A 111 43.92 -89.12 36.71
N GLY A 112 42.61 -88.85 36.67
CA GLY A 112 41.79 -88.58 37.85
C GLY A 112 41.69 -87.14 38.38
N TYR A 113 40.52 -86.54 38.14
CA TYR A 113 39.60 -85.84 39.06
C TYR A 113 40.08 -84.82 40.12
N GLU A 114 39.30 -83.71 40.13
CA GLU A 114 39.13 -82.62 41.14
C GLU A 114 40.30 -81.64 41.30
N ASP A 115 40.14 -80.33 41.45
CA ASP A 115 39.02 -79.55 41.97
C ASP A 115 39.14 -78.07 41.48
N ALA A 116 38.08 -77.33 41.75
CA ALA A 116 37.73 -75.95 41.45
C ALA A 116 38.81 -74.85 41.32
N SER A 117 38.36 -73.78 40.64
CA SER A 117 38.87 -72.39 40.64
C SER A 117 39.79 -71.95 39.50
N SER A 118 39.28 -72.01 38.26
CA SER A 118 39.63 -71.00 37.25
C SER A 118 38.65 -71.06 36.07
N THR A 119 37.48 -70.43 36.17
CA THR A 119 36.73 -70.06 34.97
C THR A 119 37.56 -69.03 34.23
N SER A 120 38.39 -69.54 33.32
CA SER A 120 39.33 -68.77 32.51
C SER A 120 38.58 -67.64 31.79
N PRO A 121 39.02 -66.37 31.88
CA PRO A 121 38.38 -65.23 31.20
C PRO A 121 38.22 -65.45 29.69
N LEU A 122 39.02 -66.34 29.13
CA LEU A 122 38.97 -66.82 27.75
C LEU A 122 37.63 -67.48 27.38
N LEU A 123 36.99 -68.21 28.30
CA LEU A 123 35.74 -68.94 28.03
C LEU A 123 34.52 -68.02 28.08
N ALA A 124 34.54 -66.99 28.95
CA ALA A 124 33.56 -65.90 28.94
C ALA A 124 33.71 -65.02 27.69
N GLN A 125 34.95 -64.70 27.29
CA GLN A 125 35.24 -63.98 26.03
C GLN A 125 34.78 -64.74 24.78
N THR A 126 34.94 -66.07 24.73
CA THR A 126 34.44 -66.84 23.58
C THR A 126 32.92 -66.84 23.46
N LYS A 127 32.19 -66.72 24.58
CA LYS A 127 30.73 -66.57 24.56
C LYS A 127 30.32 -65.20 24.03
N GLU A 128 30.98 -64.15 24.49
CA GLU A 128 30.72 -62.77 24.04
C GLU A 128 31.07 -62.57 22.55
N ILE A 129 32.15 -63.20 22.05
CA ILE A 129 32.47 -63.21 20.61
C ILE A 129 31.43 -63.98 19.80
N ASN A 130 30.92 -65.10 20.32
CA ASN A 130 29.86 -65.85 19.65
C ASN A 130 28.54 -65.06 19.64
N GLU A 131 28.22 -64.34 20.70
CA GLU A 131 27.07 -63.42 20.75
C GLU A 131 27.24 -62.27 19.75
N LEU A 132 28.44 -61.66 19.66
CA LEU A 132 28.74 -60.66 18.64
C LEU A 132 28.61 -61.22 17.22
N HIS A 133 29.09 -62.43 16.95
CA HIS A 133 28.88 -63.08 15.64
C HIS A 133 27.40 -63.34 15.34
N VAL A 134 26.59 -63.71 16.32
CA VAL A 134 25.14 -63.90 16.15
C VAL A 134 24.46 -62.56 15.85
N THR A 135 24.82 -61.49 16.56
CA THR A 135 24.28 -60.15 16.30
C THR A 135 24.73 -59.61 14.93
N LEU A 136 25.99 -59.79 14.55
CA LEU A 136 26.51 -59.39 13.25
C LEU A 136 25.82 -60.14 12.11
N LYS A 137 25.57 -61.43 12.30
CA LYS A 137 24.81 -62.25 11.34
C LYS A 137 23.37 -61.78 11.24
N SER A 138 22.72 -61.46 12.37
CA SER A 138 21.37 -60.89 12.38
C SER A 138 21.31 -59.52 11.69
N ILE A 139 22.31 -58.66 11.90
CA ILE A 139 22.42 -57.37 11.23
C ILE A 139 22.64 -57.58 9.73
N ALA A 140 23.51 -58.51 9.31
CA ALA A 140 23.74 -58.83 7.91
C ALA A 140 22.47 -59.38 7.22
N GLU A 141 21.71 -60.23 7.91
CA GLU A 141 20.42 -60.73 7.40
C GLU A 141 19.39 -59.61 7.26
N ARG A 142 19.33 -58.66 8.21
CA ARG A 142 18.47 -57.48 8.13
C ARG A 142 18.89 -56.52 7.02
N VAL A 143 20.19 -56.28 6.85
CA VAL A 143 20.74 -55.46 5.75
C VAL A 143 20.41 -56.11 4.42
N SER A 144 20.63 -57.42 4.27
CA SER A 144 20.27 -58.15 3.05
C SER A 144 18.77 -58.08 2.75
N THR A 145 17.91 -58.14 3.79
CA THR A 145 16.45 -57.97 3.61
C THR A 145 16.10 -56.56 3.16
N VAL A 146 16.75 -55.54 3.71
CA VAL A 146 16.55 -54.14 3.32
C VAL A 146 17.05 -53.88 1.90
N GLU A 147 18.22 -54.41 1.52
CA GLU A 147 18.76 -54.32 0.17
C GLU A 147 17.85 -55.01 -0.86
N ASN A 148 17.32 -56.19 -0.53
CA ASN A 148 16.35 -56.89 -1.39
C ASN A 148 15.04 -56.09 -1.52
N ASN A 149 14.59 -55.41 -0.47
CA ASN A 149 13.41 -54.54 -0.54
C ASN A 149 13.68 -53.25 -1.34
N ILE A 150 14.87 -52.65 -1.22
CA ILE A 150 15.26 -51.47 -2.01
C ILE A 150 15.31 -51.84 -3.48
N THR A 151 15.96 -52.94 -3.83
CA THR A 151 16.03 -53.41 -5.22
C THR A 151 14.66 -53.74 -5.80
N ALA A 152 13.78 -54.40 -5.03
CA ALA A 152 12.40 -54.64 -5.45
C ALA A 152 11.60 -53.33 -5.69
N GLN A 153 11.79 -52.34 -4.81
CA GLN A 153 11.11 -51.05 -4.94
C GLN A 153 11.71 -50.19 -6.08
N GLU A 154 13.02 -50.27 -6.32
CA GLU A 154 13.67 -49.67 -7.48
C GLU A 154 13.19 -50.28 -8.79
N THR A 155 12.97 -51.60 -8.82
CA THR A 155 12.36 -52.25 -9.99
C THR A 155 10.93 -51.80 -10.19
N GLU A 156 10.12 -51.69 -9.14
CA GLU A 156 8.74 -51.19 -9.21
C GLU A 156 8.70 -49.73 -9.70
N VAL A 157 9.53 -48.85 -9.16
CA VAL A 157 9.63 -47.44 -9.61
C VAL A 157 10.10 -47.37 -11.07
N ARG A 158 11.05 -48.22 -11.47
CA ARG A 158 11.52 -48.29 -12.86
C ARG A 158 10.40 -48.78 -13.78
N GLU A 159 9.62 -49.77 -13.38
CA GLU A 159 8.47 -50.27 -14.13
C GLU A 159 7.37 -49.21 -14.24
N VAL A 160 7.07 -48.47 -13.16
CA VAL A 160 6.11 -47.36 -13.18
C VAL A 160 6.59 -46.22 -14.09
N MET A 161 7.88 -45.87 -14.06
CA MET A 161 8.45 -44.89 -15.00
C MET A 161 8.40 -45.40 -16.44
N LEU A 162 8.73 -46.67 -16.68
CA LEU A 162 8.66 -47.26 -18.02
C LEU A 162 7.21 -47.28 -18.51
N ALA A 163 6.24 -47.65 -17.68
CA ALA A 163 4.82 -47.59 -18.01
C ALA A 163 4.37 -46.14 -18.30
N TYR A 164 4.76 -45.17 -17.48
CA TYR A 164 4.45 -43.75 -17.71
C TYR A 164 5.06 -43.22 -19.02
N THR A 165 6.30 -43.61 -19.34
CA THR A 165 6.94 -43.23 -20.59
C THR A 165 6.39 -43.98 -21.79
N HIS A 166 5.95 -45.23 -21.63
CA HIS A 166 5.35 -46.05 -22.68
C HIS A 166 3.93 -45.59 -22.99
N ASP A 167 3.11 -45.29 -21.98
CA ASP A 167 1.78 -44.66 -22.15
C ASP A 167 1.93 -43.28 -22.81
N ARG A 168 2.97 -42.52 -22.46
CA ARG A 168 3.29 -41.23 -23.10
C ARG A 168 3.82 -41.39 -24.53
N ALA A 169 4.52 -42.47 -24.84
CA ALA A 169 5.02 -42.78 -26.18
C ALA A 169 3.89 -43.32 -27.07
N GLN A 170 3.02 -44.19 -26.56
CA GLN A 170 1.81 -44.64 -27.26
C GLN A 170 0.81 -43.50 -27.47
N ALA A 171 0.69 -42.57 -26.52
CA ALA A 171 -0.09 -41.34 -26.71
C ALA A 171 0.52 -40.40 -27.77
N LYS A 172 1.85 -40.47 -28.00
CA LYS A 172 2.53 -39.74 -29.10
C LYS A 172 2.34 -40.43 -30.46
N ASP A 173 2.48 -41.76 -30.53
CA ASP A 173 2.31 -42.51 -31.79
C ASP A 173 0.84 -42.60 -32.25
N ALA A 174 -0.13 -42.54 -31.33
CA ALA A 174 -1.55 -42.48 -31.66
C ALA A 174 -2.06 -41.05 -31.94
N GLY A 175 -1.22 -40.02 -31.74
CA GLY A 175 -1.64 -38.61 -31.64
C GLY A 175 -0.99 -37.65 -32.63
N GLU A 176 -0.25 -38.12 -33.64
CA GLU A 176 0.44 -37.23 -34.60
C GLU A 176 -0.48 -36.53 -35.63
N LEU A 177 -1.81 -36.67 -35.49
CA LEU A 177 -2.81 -35.96 -36.31
C LEU A 177 -3.80 -35.11 -35.51
N ALA A 178 -3.64 -34.97 -34.20
CA ALA A 178 -4.44 -34.04 -33.39
C ALA A 178 -3.49 -33.21 -32.53
N ALA A 179 -3.45 -31.90 -32.77
CA ALA A 179 -2.71 -30.94 -31.96
C ALA A 179 -2.76 -31.32 -30.47
N ASN A 180 -1.60 -31.44 -29.81
CA ASN A 180 -1.49 -31.84 -28.41
C ASN A 180 -2.53 -31.08 -27.57
N PRO A 181 -3.53 -31.77 -26.97
CA PRO A 181 -4.58 -31.09 -26.20
C PRO A 181 -4.03 -30.33 -24.99
N LEU A 182 -2.84 -30.71 -24.53
CA LEU A 182 -2.07 -30.03 -23.49
C LEU A 182 -1.46 -28.71 -23.99
N GLU A 183 -1.01 -28.67 -25.24
CA GLU A 183 -0.38 -27.50 -25.87
C GLU A 183 -1.46 -26.47 -26.26
N ALA A 184 -2.62 -26.94 -26.74
CA ALA A 184 -3.81 -26.11 -26.91
C ALA A 184 -4.27 -25.48 -25.58
N ARG A 185 -4.32 -26.27 -24.50
CA ARG A 185 -4.71 -25.76 -23.17
C ARG A 185 -3.69 -24.78 -22.58
N VAL A 186 -2.39 -24.96 -22.86
CA VAL A 186 -1.35 -24.00 -22.44
C VAL A 186 -1.50 -22.69 -23.20
N ASN A 187 -1.81 -22.74 -24.50
CA ASN A 187 -2.08 -21.54 -25.29
C ASN A 187 -3.34 -20.82 -24.81
N ASP A 188 -4.44 -21.54 -24.53
CA ASP A 188 -5.67 -20.95 -23.96
C ASP A 188 -5.40 -20.23 -22.63
N ILE A 189 -4.62 -20.86 -21.73
CA ILE A 189 -4.24 -20.24 -20.45
C ILE A 189 -3.35 -19.01 -20.68
N HIS A 190 -2.46 -19.05 -21.67
CA HIS A 190 -1.61 -17.91 -22.01
C HIS A 190 -2.43 -16.75 -22.56
N GLU A 191 -3.41 -17.03 -23.43
CA GLU A 191 -4.36 -16.03 -23.93
C GLU A 191 -5.23 -15.44 -22.81
N GLU A 192 -5.76 -16.26 -21.91
CA GLU A 192 -6.49 -15.78 -20.72
C GLU A 192 -5.59 -14.93 -19.81
N THR A 193 -4.33 -15.32 -19.62
CA THR A 193 -3.37 -14.56 -18.79
C THR A 193 -3.07 -13.20 -19.42
N ASN A 194 -2.89 -13.15 -20.74
CA ASN A 194 -2.65 -11.90 -21.46
C ASN A 194 -3.88 -10.99 -21.38
N ARG A 195 -5.08 -11.55 -21.56
CA ARG A 195 -6.34 -10.81 -21.42
C ARG A 195 -6.53 -10.25 -20.01
N ILE A 196 -6.26 -11.05 -18.97
CA ILE A 196 -6.30 -10.58 -17.58
C ILE A 196 -5.26 -9.49 -17.36
N GLY A 197 -4.08 -9.60 -17.99
CA GLY A 197 -3.06 -8.56 -17.95
C GLY A 197 -3.52 -7.24 -18.57
N GLU A 198 -4.21 -7.29 -19.70
CA GLU A 198 -4.81 -6.11 -20.35
C GLU A 198 -5.92 -5.48 -19.49
N GLU A 199 -6.85 -6.30 -18.98
CA GLU A 199 -7.93 -5.84 -18.10
C GLU A 199 -7.36 -5.23 -16.80
N LEU A 200 -6.30 -5.81 -16.23
CA LEU A 200 -5.62 -5.27 -15.05
C LEU A 200 -4.90 -3.95 -15.35
N SER A 201 -4.32 -3.81 -16.54
CA SER A 201 -3.70 -2.56 -16.99
C SER A 201 -4.74 -1.45 -17.11
N GLU A 202 -5.89 -1.72 -17.73
CA GLU A 202 -7.00 -0.77 -17.85
C GLU A 202 -7.52 -0.35 -16.47
N VAL A 203 -7.72 -1.30 -15.56
CA VAL A 203 -8.12 -0.99 -14.17
C VAL A 203 -7.06 -0.13 -13.47
N SER A 204 -5.77 -0.39 -13.69
CA SER A 204 -4.71 0.42 -13.10
C SER A 204 -4.70 1.86 -13.62
N GLU A 205 -5.00 2.05 -14.90
CA GLU A 205 -5.14 3.37 -15.52
C GLU A 205 -6.35 4.12 -14.96
N TRP A 206 -7.49 3.45 -14.83
CA TRP A 206 -8.69 4.03 -14.23
C TRP A 206 -8.48 4.41 -12.76
N VAL A 207 -7.74 3.60 -11.99
CA VAL A 207 -7.39 3.93 -10.60
C VAL A 207 -6.48 5.15 -10.55
N ALA A 208 -5.49 5.25 -11.45
CA ALA A 208 -4.62 6.42 -11.52
C ALA A 208 -5.39 7.69 -11.93
N GLU A 209 -6.31 7.58 -12.88
CA GLU A 209 -7.20 8.67 -13.30
C GLU A 209 -8.10 9.12 -12.15
N ALA A 210 -8.74 8.18 -11.44
CA ALA A 210 -9.59 8.47 -10.29
C ALA A 210 -8.82 9.13 -9.13
N ILE A 211 -7.57 8.73 -8.88
CA ILE A 211 -6.72 9.38 -7.87
C ILE A 211 -6.42 10.83 -8.29
N ASN A 212 -6.09 11.06 -9.56
CA ASN A 212 -5.80 12.39 -10.08
C ASN A 212 -7.04 13.30 -10.08
N GLU A 213 -8.21 12.76 -10.43
CA GLU A 213 -9.49 13.48 -10.38
C GLU A 213 -9.85 13.83 -8.93
N ASN A 214 -9.72 12.87 -8.01
CA ASN A 214 -9.97 13.13 -6.58
C ASN A 214 -9.02 14.18 -6.00
N ALA A 215 -7.75 14.21 -6.42
CA ALA A 215 -6.80 15.25 -6.01
C ALA A 215 -7.21 16.65 -6.53
N LYS A 216 -7.71 16.74 -7.78
CA LYS A 216 -8.25 18.00 -8.32
C LYS A 216 -9.49 18.45 -7.57
N ASP A 217 -10.40 17.53 -7.27
CA ASP A 217 -11.62 17.82 -6.51
C ASP A 217 -11.29 18.31 -5.10
N GLU A 218 -10.28 17.74 -4.44
CA GLU A 218 -9.78 18.20 -3.14
C GLU A 218 -9.20 19.62 -3.22
N ASP A 219 -8.41 19.93 -4.25
CA ASP A 219 -7.87 21.27 -4.48
C ASP A 219 -8.99 22.30 -4.76
N GLU A 220 -9.97 21.94 -5.58
CA GLU A 220 -11.15 22.78 -5.85
C GLU A 220 -11.98 23.01 -4.59
N PHE A 221 -12.17 21.96 -3.78
CA PHE A 221 -12.87 22.06 -2.51
C PHE A 221 -12.14 22.99 -1.54
N HIS A 222 -10.82 22.90 -1.44
CA HIS A 222 -10.02 23.82 -0.63
C HIS A 222 -10.09 25.26 -1.13
N SER A 223 -10.05 25.47 -2.45
CA SER A 223 -10.22 26.81 -3.07
C SER A 223 -11.59 27.41 -2.76
N LEU A 224 -12.65 26.61 -2.83
CA LEU A 224 -14.01 27.03 -2.50
C LEU A 224 -14.16 27.35 -1.01
N LEU A 225 -13.53 26.56 -0.14
CA LEU A 225 -13.55 26.81 1.31
C LEU A 225 -12.88 28.15 1.64
N GLN A 226 -11.73 28.43 1.03
CA GLN A 226 -11.03 29.70 1.20
C GLN A 226 -11.89 30.88 0.73
N LYS A 227 -12.49 30.79 -0.47
CA LYS A 227 -13.40 31.84 -0.98
C LYS A 227 -14.59 32.06 -0.07
N LYS A 228 -15.15 30.99 0.50
CA LYS A 228 -16.27 31.06 1.43
C LYS A 228 -15.87 31.77 2.72
N ASP A 229 -14.67 31.52 3.24
CA ASP A 229 -14.16 32.21 4.43
C ASP A 229 -13.86 33.70 4.16
N GLU A 230 -13.28 34.02 2.99
CA GLU A 230 -13.10 35.40 2.52
C GLU A 230 -14.44 36.15 2.41
N GLN A 231 -15.46 35.50 1.83
CA GLN A 231 -16.81 36.07 1.73
C GLN A 231 -17.47 36.27 3.10
N GLU A 232 -17.30 35.33 4.03
CA GLU A 232 -17.80 35.48 5.40
C GLU A 232 -17.14 36.66 6.12
N GLU A 233 -15.84 36.89 5.91
CA GLU A 233 -15.15 38.05 6.46
C GLU A 233 -15.68 39.37 5.89
N VAL A 234 -15.90 39.42 4.57
CA VAL A 234 -16.55 40.58 3.92
C VAL A 234 -17.96 40.81 4.49
N ILE A 235 -18.77 39.76 4.64
CA ILE A 235 -20.12 39.87 5.21
C ILE A 235 -20.06 40.41 6.64
N ARG A 236 -19.13 39.91 7.48
CA ARG A 236 -18.95 40.42 8.85
C ARG A 236 -18.59 41.90 8.85
N SER A 237 -17.67 42.32 7.97
CA SER A 237 -17.28 43.74 7.85
C SER A 237 -18.45 44.63 7.42
N LEU A 238 -19.30 44.15 6.50
CA LEU A 238 -20.48 44.87 6.03
C LEU A 238 -21.54 44.98 7.12
N LEU A 239 -21.75 43.92 7.92
CA LEU A 239 -22.68 43.95 9.05
C LEU A 239 -22.25 44.98 10.10
N VAL A 240 -20.96 45.05 10.42
CA VAL A 240 -20.41 46.08 11.33
C VAL A 240 -20.66 47.48 10.76
N ARG A 241 -20.40 47.71 9.47
CA ARG A 241 -20.65 49.01 8.83
C ARG A 241 -22.15 49.38 8.83
N VAL A 242 -23.04 48.41 8.65
CA VAL A 242 -24.50 48.63 8.75
C VAL A 242 -24.90 49.04 10.17
N GLU A 243 -24.32 48.40 11.19
CA GLU A 243 -24.55 48.75 12.58
C GLU A 243 -24.03 50.17 12.90
N GLU A 244 -22.84 50.52 12.43
CA GLU A 244 -22.28 51.87 12.54
C GLU A 244 -23.21 52.92 11.91
N HIS A 245 -23.69 52.69 10.68
CA HIS A 245 -24.64 53.59 10.02
C HIS A 245 -26.00 53.65 10.75
N GLY A 246 -26.42 52.55 11.37
CA GLY A 246 -27.58 52.54 12.26
C GLY A 246 -27.39 53.48 13.45
N ASN A 247 -26.23 53.41 14.09
CA ASN A 247 -25.86 54.25 15.23
C ASN A 247 -25.67 55.73 14.86
N THR A 248 -25.14 56.04 13.68
CA THR A 248 -25.08 57.44 13.22
C THR A 248 -26.48 57.98 12.94
N ARG A 249 -27.35 57.20 12.29
CA ARG A 249 -28.72 57.62 11.99
C ARG A 249 -29.56 57.87 13.24
N THR A 250 -29.35 57.11 14.31
CA THR A 250 -30.03 57.36 15.59
C THR A 250 -29.53 58.65 16.25
N LYS A 251 -28.21 58.90 16.24
CA LYS A 251 -27.63 60.18 16.70
C LYS A 251 -28.16 61.36 15.90
N ASP A 252 -28.12 61.31 14.58
CA ASP A 252 -28.62 62.37 13.70
C ASP A 252 -30.10 62.65 13.97
N LYS A 253 -30.90 61.60 14.17
CA LYS A 253 -32.33 61.73 14.50
C LYS A 253 -32.54 62.46 15.83
N ASP A 254 -31.72 62.18 16.83
CA ASP A 254 -31.83 62.83 18.13
C ASP A 254 -31.31 64.27 18.11
N GLU A 255 -30.26 64.56 17.33
CA GLU A 255 -29.78 65.93 17.05
C GLU A 255 -30.85 66.76 16.32
N ILE A 256 -31.48 66.19 15.29
CA ILE A 256 -32.59 66.87 14.56
C ILE A 256 -33.77 67.13 15.49
N LYS A 257 -34.11 66.20 16.39
CA LYS A 257 -35.15 66.44 17.41
C LYS A 257 -34.74 67.55 18.37
N ALA A 258 -33.49 67.59 18.81
CA ALA A 258 -32.99 68.64 19.68
C ALA A 258 -33.03 70.02 18.98
N LEU A 259 -32.56 70.10 17.73
CA LEU A 259 -32.59 71.33 16.94
C LEU A 259 -34.01 71.79 16.61
N SER A 260 -34.94 70.88 16.33
CA SER A 260 -36.34 71.24 16.10
C SER A 260 -37.02 71.70 17.39
N ALA A 261 -36.67 71.13 18.55
CA ALA A 261 -37.14 71.59 19.85
C ALA A 261 -36.59 72.99 20.21
N THR A 262 -35.31 73.27 19.94
CA THR A 262 -34.72 74.60 20.18
C THR A 262 -35.29 75.65 19.24
N LEU A 263 -35.49 75.33 17.95
CA LEU A 263 -36.16 76.21 17.00
C LEU A 263 -37.59 76.54 17.46
N LYS A 264 -38.34 75.53 17.90
CA LYS A 264 -39.70 75.73 18.43
C LYS A 264 -39.69 76.63 19.66
N ALA A 265 -38.78 76.39 20.62
CA ALA A 265 -38.62 77.23 21.80
C ALA A 265 -38.23 78.68 21.47
N TYR A 266 -37.44 78.88 20.41
CA TYR A 266 -37.10 80.22 19.90
C TYR A 266 -38.30 80.92 19.29
N CYS A 267 -39.08 80.24 18.44
CA CYS A 267 -40.29 80.79 17.82
C CYS A 267 -41.39 81.10 18.85
N ASP A 268 -41.52 80.28 19.90
CA ASP A 268 -42.49 80.47 20.98
C ASP A 268 -42.09 81.63 21.92
N LYS A 269 -40.87 82.15 21.82
CA LYS A 269 -40.39 83.27 22.64
C LYS A 269 -40.92 84.59 22.08
N PRO A 270 -41.63 85.41 22.88
CA PRO A 270 -42.14 86.70 22.41
C PRO A 270 -40.98 87.61 22.01
N VAL A 271 -40.97 88.06 20.75
CA VAL A 271 -39.95 88.93 20.19
C VAL A 271 -39.99 90.25 20.95
N SER A 272 -38.96 90.51 21.77
CA SER A 272 -38.80 91.83 22.38
C SER A 272 -38.50 92.85 21.29
N PRO A 273 -39.11 94.04 21.31
CA PRO A 273 -38.91 95.03 20.26
C PRO A 273 -37.41 95.38 20.14
N PRO A 274 -36.84 95.38 18.92
CA PRO A 274 -35.40 95.62 18.73
C PRO A 274 -35.03 97.01 19.21
N SER A 275 -34.03 97.10 20.09
CA SER A 275 -33.61 98.36 20.74
C SER A 275 -32.69 99.24 19.89
N SER A 276 -32.58 98.99 18.58
CA SER A 276 -31.62 99.68 17.71
C SER A 276 -32.06 99.67 16.24
N PRO A 277 -31.83 100.74 15.47
CA PRO A 277 -32.13 100.78 14.04
C PRO A 277 -31.28 99.73 13.31
N PHE A 278 -31.96 98.69 12.83
CA PHE A 278 -31.38 97.59 12.08
C PHE A 278 -31.00 98.09 10.68
N ASP A 279 -29.71 98.10 10.33
CA ASP A 279 -29.26 98.29 8.95
C ASP A 279 -29.02 96.91 8.30
N PRO A 280 -29.94 96.44 7.43
CA PRO A 280 -29.87 95.09 6.87
C PRO A 280 -28.62 94.85 6.03
N LYS A 281 -28.03 95.92 5.47
CA LYS A 281 -26.90 95.79 4.54
C LYS A 281 -25.60 95.39 5.25
N ALA A 282 -25.33 96.00 6.42
CA ALA A 282 -24.16 95.68 7.21
C ALA A 282 -24.16 94.23 7.73
N VAL A 283 -25.34 93.69 8.07
CA VAL A 283 -25.51 92.31 8.53
C VAL A 283 -25.31 91.31 7.40
N ILE A 284 -25.81 91.63 6.19
CA ILE A 284 -25.62 90.77 5.01
C ILE A 284 -24.15 90.66 4.65
N ASP A 285 -23.39 91.76 4.71
CA ASP A 285 -21.95 91.73 4.40
C ASP A 285 -21.16 90.90 5.43
N ASP A 286 -21.46 91.03 6.73
CA ASP A 286 -20.81 90.21 7.78
C ASP A 286 -21.21 88.72 7.69
N MET A 287 -22.50 88.44 7.43
CA MET A 287 -22.97 87.06 7.21
C MET A 287 -22.38 86.43 5.95
N LYS A 288 -22.15 87.22 4.89
CA LYS A 288 -21.60 86.71 3.63
C LYS A 288 -20.19 86.18 3.82
N ASP A 289 -19.35 86.87 4.58
CA ASP A 289 -17.99 86.40 4.86
C ASP A 289 -18.00 85.13 5.73
N GLN A 290 -18.87 85.08 6.74
CA GLN A 290 -19.03 83.89 7.59
C GLN A 290 -19.58 82.68 6.81
N ILE A 291 -20.59 82.89 5.95
CA ILE A 291 -21.16 81.84 5.09
C ILE A 291 -20.11 81.38 4.07
N THR A 292 -19.34 82.29 3.49
CA THR A 292 -18.30 81.93 2.51
C THR A 292 -17.22 81.10 3.18
N GLN A 293 -16.81 81.42 4.41
CA GLN A 293 -15.87 80.60 5.18
C GLN A 293 -16.46 79.24 5.56
N LEU A 294 -17.72 79.18 6.00
CA LEU A 294 -18.40 77.92 6.32
C LEU A 294 -18.53 77.01 5.11
N VAL A 295 -18.97 77.56 3.97
CA VAL A 295 -19.06 76.85 2.69
C VAL A 295 -17.67 76.42 2.24
N HIS A 296 -16.65 77.28 2.37
CA HIS A 296 -15.28 76.90 2.01
C HIS A 296 -14.77 75.75 2.88
N ASN A 297 -14.99 75.80 4.20
CA ASN A 297 -14.53 74.78 5.14
C ASN A 297 -15.29 73.46 4.99
N ALA A 298 -16.58 73.51 4.67
CA ALA A 298 -17.40 72.30 4.46
C ALA A 298 -17.15 71.69 3.07
N VAL A 299 -17.13 72.49 2.00
CA VAL A 299 -17.12 71.99 0.62
C VAL A 299 -15.71 71.67 0.13
N LYS A 300 -14.68 72.43 0.53
CA LYS A 300 -13.28 72.17 0.11
C LYS A 300 -12.81 70.75 0.42
N PRO A 301 -12.95 70.19 1.65
CA PRO A 301 -12.47 68.84 1.94
C PRO A 301 -13.19 67.77 1.10
N HIS A 302 -14.46 67.97 0.77
CA HIS A 302 -15.18 67.05 -0.13
C HIS A 302 -14.66 67.11 -1.57
N ILE A 303 -14.34 68.30 -2.08
CA ILE A 303 -13.73 68.47 -3.40
C ILE A 303 -12.30 67.89 -3.42
N GLU A 304 -11.51 68.15 -2.39
CA GLU A 304 -10.15 67.62 -2.25
C GLU A 304 -10.17 66.09 -2.16
N GLY A 305 -11.11 65.52 -1.39
CA GLY A 305 -11.31 64.07 -1.29
C GLY A 305 -11.77 63.42 -2.60
N ALA A 306 -12.67 64.07 -3.34
CA ALA A 306 -13.06 63.60 -4.67
C ALA A 306 -11.90 63.67 -5.67
N ARG A 307 -11.07 64.72 -5.59
CA ARG A 307 -9.85 64.84 -6.41
C ARG A 307 -8.83 63.77 -6.07
N SER A 308 -8.60 63.48 -4.79
CA SER A 308 -7.65 62.44 -4.38
C SER A 308 -8.14 61.05 -4.77
N ALA A 309 -9.43 60.75 -4.59
CA ALA A 309 -10.01 59.48 -5.01
C ALA A 309 -9.92 59.29 -6.54
N LEU A 310 -10.23 60.33 -7.32
CA LEU A 310 -10.08 60.28 -8.77
C LEU A 310 -8.62 60.09 -9.21
N ALA A 311 -7.67 60.72 -8.52
CA ALA A 311 -6.25 60.55 -8.79
C ALA A 311 -5.76 59.13 -8.49
N GLU A 312 -6.24 58.53 -7.39
CA GLU A 312 -5.94 57.15 -7.02
C GLU A 312 -6.52 56.15 -8.03
N ASP A 313 -7.79 56.34 -8.43
CA ASP A 313 -8.43 55.51 -9.46
C ASP A 313 -7.69 55.60 -10.80
N LEU A 314 -7.30 56.80 -11.23
CA LEU A 314 -6.50 56.98 -12.45
C LEU A 314 -5.16 56.25 -12.36
N GLN A 315 -4.47 56.38 -11.22
CA GLN A 315 -3.18 55.70 -11.01
C GLN A 315 -3.34 54.17 -11.01
N LYS A 316 -4.42 53.66 -10.42
CA LYS A 316 -4.75 52.23 -10.44
C LYS A 316 -5.01 51.74 -11.86
N TYR A 317 -5.86 52.44 -12.62
CA TYR A 317 -6.14 52.14 -14.02
C TYR A 317 -4.88 52.15 -14.87
N ASP A 318 -4.01 53.15 -14.70
CA ASP A 318 -2.72 53.20 -15.40
C ASP A 318 -1.85 52.00 -15.05
N SER A 319 -1.75 51.62 -13.78
CA SER A 319 -0.96 50.44 -13.35
C SER A 319 -1.49 49.12 -13.92
N GLU A 320 -2.82 48.96 -13.98
CA GLU A 320 -3.48 47.80 -14.58
C GLU A 320 -3.23 47.76 -16.09
N LEU A 321 -3.39 48.89 -16.78
CA LEU A 321 -3.08 49.04 -18.20
C LEU A 321 -1.62 48.72 -18.51
N TYR A 322 -0.67 49.25 -17.74
CA TYR A 322 0.75 48.94 -17.89
C TYR A 322 1.02 47.46 -17.65
N SER A 323 0.47 46.83 -16.61
CA SER A 323 0.68 45.41 -16.36
C SER A 323 0.13 44.52 -17.49
N MET A 324 -1.04 44.86 -18.02
CA MET A 324 -1.69 44.12 -19.11
C MET A 324 -0.98 44.34 -20.45
N LEU A 325 -0.62 45.58 -20.78
CA LEU A 325 0.12 45.89 -22.00
C LEU A 325 1.53 45.31 -21.96
N TRP A 326 2.21 45.40 -20.82
CA TRP A 326 3.56 44.88 -20.67
C TRP A 326 3.61 43.35 -20.76
N SER A 327 2.63 42.64 -20.16
CA SER A 327 2.56 41.18 -20.29
C SER A 327 2.38 40.75 -21.75
N LYS A 328 1.47 41.40 -22.49
CA LYS A 328 1.26 41.17 -23.93
C LYS A 328 2.50 41.53 -24.76
N LEU A 329 3.11 42.69 -24.51
CA LEU A 329 4.34 43.12 -25.20
C LEU A 329 5.49 42.15 -24.93
N SER A 330 5.63 41.64 -23.71
CA SER A 330 6.66 40.65 -23.37
C SER A 330 6.45 39.34 -24.12
N LEU A 331 5.19 38.91 -24.28
CA LEU A 331 4.84 37.73 -25.07
C LEU A 331 5.20 37.95 -26.54
N THR A 332 4.83 39.10 -27.11
CA THR A 332 5.20 39.47 -28.48
C THR A 332 6.72 39.50 -28.66
N ASN A 333 7.47 40.07 -27.71
CA ASN A 333 8.93 40.08 -27.75
C ASN A 333 9.53 38.67 -27.67
N LYS A 334 8.97 37.77 -26.85
CA LYS A 334 9.38 36.35 -26.80
C LYS A 334 9.13 35.65 -28.12
N VAL A 335 7.97 35.88 -28.75
CA VAL A 335 7.64 35.31 -30.07
C VAL A 335 8.60 35.84 -31.15
N ILE A 336 8.86 37.16 -31.16
CA ILE A 336 9.83 37.76 -32.09
C ILE A 336 11.24 37.17 -31.87
N ALA A 337 11.66 36.98 -30.62
CA ALA A 337 12.94 36.36 -30.31
C ALA A 337 13.00 34.90 -30.81
N ALA A 338 11.96 34.10 -30.56
CA ALA A 338 11.88 32.72 -31.03
C ALA A 338 11.89 32.62 -32.57
N VAL A 339 11.16 33.49 -33.26
CA VAL A 339 11.17 33.56 -34.74
C VAL A 339 12.55 34.01 -35.25
N SER A 340 13.17 34.99 -34.60
CA SER A 340 14.54 35.43 -34.94
C SER A 340 15.58 34.33 -34.70
N GLU A 341 15.37 33.45 -33.74
CA GLU A 341 16.27 32.33 -33.44
C GLU A 341 16.08 31.19 -34.44
N ALA A 342 14.82 30.83 -34.72
CA ALA A 342 14.47 29.82 -35.74
C ALA A 342 14.95 30.21 -37.14
N THR A 343 14.97 31.50 -37.47
CA THR A 343 15.49 32.01 -38.76
C THR A 343 17.02 32.09 -38.82
N LYS A 344 17.72 32.05 -37.68
CA LYS A 344 19.19 32.03 -37.60
C LYS A 344 19.76 30.60 -37.64
N GLN A 345 18.98 29.58 -37.31
CA GLN A 345 19.40 28.20 -37.48
C GLN A 345 19.27 27.80 -38.97
N PRO A 346 20.39 27.48 -39.66
CA PRO A 346 20.30 26.93 -41.01
C PRO A 346 19.59 25.57 -40.97
N PRO A 347 18.86 25.19 -42.03
CA PRO A 347 18.24 23.87 -42.10
C PRO A 347 19.34 22.81 -41.96
N ALA A 348 19.19 21.93 -40.98
CA ALA A 348 20.08 20.80 -40.79
C ALA A 348 20.00 19.92 -42.04
N THR A 349 21.05 19.96 -42.85
CA THR A 349 21.28 19.07 -44.01
C THR A 349 21.81 17.73 -43.57
#